data_AF-A0A8C7EC02-F1
#
_entry.id   AF-A0A8C7EC02-F1
#
_cell.length_a   1.000
_cell.length_b   1.000
_cell.length_c   1.000
_cell.angle_alpha   90.00
_cell.angle_beta   90.00
_cell.angle_gamma   90.00
#
_symmetry.space_group_name_H-M   'P 1'
#
loop_
_entity.id
_entity.type
_entity.pdbx_description
1 polymer ?
#
loop_
_entity_poly.entity_id
_entity_poly.type
_entity_poly.pdbx_seq_one_letter_code
_entity_poly.pdbx_strand_id
1 'polypeptide(L)'
;MHCGVDTSVLRRAIWNYVHCIFGIRYDDYDYGEVNQLLERSLKIYIKTVACYPEKTTKRMYAQFWRHFKHSEKVHVNLLLLEARLQAALLYALRAVTRYMT
;
A
#
# COMPACT_ATOMS: atom_id res chain seq x y z
N MET A 1 -13.09 19.31 5.11
CA MET A 1 -13.13 17.83 5.11
C MET A 1 -14.33 17.41 4.29
N HIS A 2 -14.13 16.56 3.29
CA HIS A 2 -15.21 16.11 2.40
C HIS A 2 -15.91 14.88 2.99
N CYS A 3 -17.22 14.77 2.76
CA CYS A 3 -18.02 13.59 3.08
C CYS A 3 -18.73 13.11 1.80
N GLY A 4 -19.19 11.85 1.78
CA GLY A 4 -19.90 11.29 0.63
C GLY A 4 -19.04 11.02 -0.61
N VAL A 5 -17.71 10.95 -0.46
CA VAL A 5 -16.78 10.65 -1.56
C VAL A 5 -16.47 9.15 -1.57
N ASP A 6 -16.61 8.49 -2.71
CA ASP A 6 -16.11 7.13 -2.88
C ASP A 6 -14.58 7.13 -2.99
N THR A 7 -13.93 6.42 -2.07
CA THR A 7 -12.46 6.29 -1.99
C THR A 7 -11.97 4.94 -2.49
N SER A 8 -12.83 4.10 -3.06
CA SER A 8 -12.51 2.76 -3.57
C SER A 8 -11.27 2.74 -4.46
N VAL A 9 -11.19 3.64 -5.43
CA VAL A 9 -10.08 3.73 -6.39
C VAL A 9 -8.77 4.08 -5.67
N LEU A 10 -8.79 5.06 -4.74
CA LEU A 10 -7.61 5.44 -3.97
C LEU A 10 -7.11 4.28 -3.07
N ARG A 11 -8.03 3.58 -2.40
CA ARG A 11 -7.69 2.43 -1.55
C ARG A 11 -7.12 1.27 -2.37
N ARG A 12 -7.70 1.00 -3.55
CA ARG A 12 -7.19 0.00 -4.51
C ARG A 12 -5.80 0.35 -5.01
N ALA A 13 -5.55 1.63 -5.31
CA ALA A 13 -4.22 2.08 -5.75
C ALA A 13 -3.15 1.90 -4.65
N ILE A 14 -3.48 2.14 -3.38
CA ILE A 14 -2.58 1.85 -2.24
C ILE A 14 -2.29 0.35 -2.15
N TRP A 15 -3.33 -0.48 -2.18
CA TRP A 15 -3.21 -1.94 -2.11
C TRP A 15 -2.33 -2.50 -3.24
N ASN A 16 -2.66 -2.14 -4.48
CA ASN A 16 -1.97 -2.62 -5.67
C ASN A 16 -0.53 -2.10 -5.76
N TYR A 17 -0.26 -0.89 -5.24
CA TYR A 17 1.10 -0.40 -5.12
C TYR A 17 1.94 -1.23 -4.14
N VAL A 18 1.40 -1.59 -2.97
CA VAL A 18 2.10 -2.47 -2.01
C VAL A 18 2.37 -3.84 -2.63
N HIS A 19 1.38 -4.47 -3.25
CA HIS A 19 1.56 -5.74 -3.97
C HIS A 19 2.61 -5.65 -5.09
N CYS A 20 2.61 -4.55 -5.84
CA CYS A 20 3.61 -4.31 -6.89
C CYS A 20 5.03 -4.21 -6.33
N ILE A 21 5.22 -3.61 -5.14
CA ILE A 21 6.52 -3.58 -4.46
C ILE A 21 7.02 -5.00 -4.16
N PHE A 22 6.10 -5.91 -3.83
CA PHE A 22 6.40 -7.33 -3.57
C PHE A 22 6.35 -8.21 -4.83
N GLY A 23 6.20 -7.65 -6.03
CA GLY A 23 6.27 -8.38 -7.30
C GLY A 23 4.97 -9.04 -7.75
N ILE A 24 3.83 -8.70 -7.16
CA ILE A 24 2.50 -9.17 -7.59
C ILE A 24 1.86 -8.09 -8.47
N ARG A 25 1.52 -8.47 -9.71
CA ARG A 25 0.87 -7.60 -10.68
C ARG A 25 -0.53 -8.11 -11.02
N TYR A 26 -1.52 -7.22 -10.98
CA TYR A 26 -2.89 -7.50 -11.42
C TYR A 26 -3.03 -7.11 -12.89
N ASP A 27 -3.46 -8.05 -13.73
CA ASP A 27 -3.48 -7.86 -15.19
C ASP A 27 -4.60 -6.93 -15.67
N ASP A 28 -5.66 -6.78 -14.89
CA ASP A 28 -6.83 -5.93 -15.14
C ASP A 28 -6.71 -4.52 -14.56
N TYR A 29 -5.56 -4.17 -13.97
CA TYR A 29 -5.35 -2.90 -13.29
C TYR A 29 -4.37 -1.96 -14.02
N ASP A 30 -4.80 -0.74 -14.30
CA ASP A 30 -3.92 0.30 -14.86
C ASP A 30 -3.00 0.89 -13.77
N TYR A 31 -1.73 0.51 -13.80
CA TYR A 31 -0.72 1.04 -12.87
C TYR A 31 -0.38 2.52 -13.12
N GLY A 32 -0.87 3.14 -14.20
CA GLY A 32 -0.93 4.59 -14.36
C GLY A 32 -1.70 5.27 -13.22
N GLU A 33 -2.78 4.66 -12.72
CA GLU A 33 -3.59 5.18 -11.60
C GLU A 33 -2.75 5.41 -10.33
N VAL A 34 -1.75 4.55 -10.08
CA VAL A 34 -0.84 4.70 -8.93
C VAL A 34 -0.02 5.99 -9.01
N ASN A 35 0.34 6.43 -10.21
CA ASN A 35 1.06 7.69 -10.42
C ASN A 35 0.16 8.92 -10.32
N GLN A 36 -1.10 8.78 -10.72
CA GLN A 36 -2.08 9.86 -10.63
C GLN A 36 -2.58 10.09 -9.20
N LEU A 37 -2.79 9.01 -8.43
CA LEU A 37 -3.46 9.09 -7.12
C LEU A 37 -2.50 9.14 -5.93
N LEU A 38 -1.33 8.49 -6.01
CA LEU A 38 -0.37 8.46 -4.91
C LEU A 38 0.76 9.46 -5.16
N GLU A 39 0.74 10.55 -4.38
CA GLU A 39 1.84 11.51 -4.32
C GLU A 39 3.17 10.85 -3.94
N ARG A 40 4.28 11.47 -4.36
CA ARG A 40 5.64 10.94 -4.14
C ARG A 40 5.94 10.69 -2.66
N SER A 41 5.55 11.59 -1.77
CA SER A 41 5.75 11.47 -0.31
C SER A 41 5.02 10.26 0.27
N LEU A 42 3.80 10.00 -0.18
CA LEU A 42 3.03 8.83 0.23
C LEU A 42 3.69 7.54 -0.26
N LYS A 43 4.16 7.50 -1.52
CA LYS A 43 4.87 6.33 -2.07
C LYS A 43 6.14 5.99 -1.29
N ILE A 44 6.92 7.01 -0.91
CA ILE A 44 8.11 6.84 -0.08
C ILE A 44 7.71 6.30 1.30
N TYR A 45 6.70 6.90 1.94
CA TYR A 45 6.23 6.44 3.24
C TYR A 45 5.75 4.98 3.20
N ILE A 46 4.86 4.63 2.27
CA ILE A 46 4.35 3.26 2.09
C ILE A 46 5.51 2.28 1.87
N LYS A 47 6.43 2.57 0.96
CA LYS A 47 7.58 1.70 0.67
C LYS A 47 8.48 1.53 1.89
N THR A 48 8.74 2.60 2.64
CA THR A 48 9.53 2.52 3.87
C THR A 48 8.83 1.68 4.92
N VAL A 49 7.55 1.90 5.21
CA VAL A 49 6.85 1.11 6.24
C VAL A 49 6.71 -0.37 5.81
N ALA A 50 6.50 -0.64 4.51
CA ALA A 50 6.37 -2.00 4.00
C ALA A 50 7.70 -2.77 3.98
N CYS A 51 8.82 -2.13 3.63
CA CYS A 51 10.08 -2.83 3.38
C CYS A 51 11.18 -2.57 4.43
N TYR A 52 11.17 -1.40 5.08
CA TYR A 52 12.17 -0.94 6.04
C TYR A 52 11.52 -0.17 7.21
N PRO A 53 10.55 -0.79 7.93
CA PRO A 53 9.75 -0.10 8.94
C PRO A 53 10.60 0.60 10.02
N GLU A 54 11.76 0.05 10.35
CA GLU A 54 12.75 0.60 11.29
C GLU A 54 13.30 1.98 10.87
N LYS A 55 13.21 2.33 9.58
CA LYS A 55 13.64 3.63 9.04
C LYS A 55 12.51 4.67 8.99
N THR A 56 11.33 4.33 9.50
CA THR A 56 10.18 5.25 9.50
C THR A 56 10.42 6.39 10.48
N THR A 57 10.27 7.64 10.02
CA THR A 57 10.47 8.83 10.86
C THR A 57 9.20 9.67 10.98
N LYS A 58 9.09 10.44 12.07
CA LYS A 58 8.00 11.42 12.27
C LYS A 58 7.93 12.45 11.13
N ARG A 59 9.09 12.84 10.58
CA ARG A 59 9.17 13.76 9.44
C ARG A 59 8.50 13.17 8.20
N MET A 60 8.77 11.91 7.88
CA MET A 60 8.10 11.22 6.77
C MET A 60 6.58 11.16 6.98
N TYR A 61 6.14 10.79 8.19
CA TYR A 61 4.72 10.74 8.55
C TYR A 61 4.02 12.10 8.40
N ALA A 62 4.68 13.19 8.80
CA ALA A 62 4.13 14.54 8.68
C ALA A 62 4.12 15.07 7.23
N GLN A 63 5.03 14.60 6.37
CA GLN A 63 5.24 15.15 5.04
C GLN A 63 4.16 14.77 4.03
N PHE A 64 3.62 13.55 4.09
CA PHE A 64 2.57 13.09 3.17
C PHE A 64 1.18 13.48 3.68
N TRP A 65 0.25 13.74 2.76
CA TRP A 65 -1.16 14.00 3.06
C TRP A 65 -1.36 15.00 4.21
N ARG A 66 -0.75 16.18 4.08
CA ARG A 66 -0.68 17.19 5.17
C ARG A 66 -2.06 17.67 5.64
N HIS A 67 -3.06 17.61 4.78
CA HIS A 67 -4.43 18.07 5.07
C HIS A 67 -5.39 16.93 5.42
N PHE A 68 -4.91 15.68 5.48
CA PHE A 68 -5.71 14.53 5.88
C PHE A 68 -5.64 14.34 7.39
N LYS A 69 -6.68 13.71 7.94
CA LYS A 69 -6.76 13.31 9.35
C LYS A 69 -5.71 12.28 9.69
N HIS A 70 -5.29 12.27 10.95
CA HIS A 70 -4.49 11.18 11.49
C HIS A 70 -5.16 9.82 11.36
N SER A 71 -6.49 9.75 11.50
CA SER A 71 -7.26 8.51 11.29
C SER A 71 -7.11 7.96 9.87
N GLU A 72 -7.07 8.82 8.85
CA GLU A 72 -6.86 8.41 7.46
C GLU A 72 -5.43 7.91 7.24
N LYS A 73 -4.43 8.51 7.92
CA LYS A 73 -3.05 8.01 7.90
C LYS A 73 -2.91 6.65 8.57
N VAL A 74 -3.63 6.41 9.67
CA VAL A 74 -3.70 5.09 10.30
C VAL A 74 -4.40 4.10 9.36
N HIS A 75 -5.46 4.52 8.67
CA HIS A 75 -6.16 3.68 7.69
C HIS A 75 -5.23 3.22 6.54
N VAL A 76 -4.34 4.09 6.06
CA VAL A 76 -3.29 3.68 5.09
C VAL A 76 -2.41 2.56 5.66
N ASN A 77 -2.05 2.63 6.95
CA ASN A 77 -1.24 1.58 7.59
C ASN A 77 -1.99 0.24 7.70
N LEU A 78 -3.31 0.26 7.92
CA LEU A 78 -4.13 -0.95 7.90
C LEU A 78 -4.13 -1.61 6.51
N LEU A 79 -4.35 -0.83 5.45
CA LEU A 79 -4.29 -1.33 4.07
C LEU A 79 -2.90 -1.89 3.73
N LEU A 80 -1.85 -1.17 4.13
CA LEU A 80 -0.46 -1.57 3.88
C LEU A 80 -0.10 -2.88 4.60
N LEU A 81 -0.49 -3.06 5.85
CA LEU A 81 -0.10 -4.24 6.62
C LEU A 81 -0.77 -5.50 6.08
N GLU A 82 -2.07 -5.39 5.74
CA GLU A 82 -2.85 -6.50 5.21
C GLU A 82 -2.38 -6.88 3.80
N ALA A 83 -2.12 -5.90 2.92
CA ALA A 83 -1.56 -6.16 1.60
C ALA A 83 -0.17 -6.81 1.68
N ARG A 84 0.69 -6.35 2.60
CA ARG A 84 2.02 -6.96 2.81
C ARG A 84 1.89 -8.40 3.32
N LEU A 85 1.02 -8.65 4.30
CA LEU A 85 0.77 -9.98 4.85
C LEU A 85 0.24 -10.93 3.76
N GLN A 86 -0.74 -10.48 2.98
CA GLN A 86 -1.32 -11.27 1.91
C GLN A 86 -0.26 -11.64 0.86
N ALA A 87 0.56 -10.68 0.41
CA ALA A 87 1.62 -10.96 -0.56
C ALA A 87 2.60 -12.03 -0.03
N ALA A 88 3.07 -11.88 1.22
CA ALA A 88 3.98 -12.85 1.84
C ALA A 88 3.35 -14.25 1.95
N LEU A 89 2.10 -14.32 2.41
CA LEU A 89 1.37 -15.58 2.52
C LEU A 89 1.15 -16.25 1.17
N LEU A 90 0.78 -15.50 0.14
CA LEU A 90 0.59 -16.06 -1.21
C LEU A 90 1.86 -16.70 -1.75
N TYR A 91 3.03 -16.08 -1.56
CA TYR A 91 4.30 -16.68 -1.97
C TYR A 91 4.62 -17.95 -1.18
N ALA A 92 4.41 -17.94 0.14
CA ALA A 92 4.64 -19.12 0.99
C ALA A 92 3.69 -20.28 0.64
N LEU A 93 2.39 -20.01 0.50
CA LEU A 93 1.38 -21.01 0.15
C LEU A 93 1.59 -21.57 -1.25
N ARG A 94 2.01 -20.73 -2.21
CA ARG A 94 2.41 -21.20 -3.55
C ARG A 94 3.59 -22.17 -3.48
N ALA A 95 4.58 -21.91 -2.62
CA ALA A 95 5.71 -22.82 -2.43
C ALA A 95 5.27 -24.16 -1.82
N VAL A 96 4.38 -24.13 -0.80
CA VAL A 96 3.79 -25.35 -0.24
C VAL A 96 3.02 -26.14 -1.29
N THR A 97 2.20 -25.46 -2.10
CA THR A 97 1.40 -26.11 -3.16
C THR A 97 2.32 -26.80 -4.17
N ARG A 98 3.38 -26.13 -4.62
CA ARG A 98 4.40 -26.68 -5.54
C ARG A 98 5.25 -27.80 -4.96
N TYR A 99 5.33 -27.91 -3.64
CA TYR A 99 6.02 -29.02 -2.99
C TYR A 99 5.11 -30.25 -2.92
N MET A 100 3.80 -30.03 -2.74
CA MET A 100 2.80 -31.10 -2.66
C MET A 100 2.41 -31.69 -4.02
N THR A 101 2.60 -30.95 -5.11
CA THR A 101 2.33 -31.38 -6.51
C THR A 101 3.59 -31.40 -7.34
#